data_AF-A0A7W5LII8-F1
#
_entry.id   AF-A0A7W5LII8-F1
#
_cell.length_a   1.000
_cell.length_b   1.000
_cell.length_c   1.000
_cell.angle_alpha   90.00
_cell.angle_beta   90.00
_cell.angle_gamma   90.00
#
_symmetry.space_group_name_H-M   'P 1'
#
loop_
_entity.id
_entity.type
_entity.pdbx_description
1 polymer ?
#
loop_
_entity_poly.entity_id
_entity_poly.type
_entity_poly.pdbx_seq_one_letter_code
_entity_poly.pdbx_strand_id
1 'polypeptide(L)'
;MTVKPKKPKLEHSELSGEFTEDGVTVLVDIFRPAGTQEDWRMEVITPEEDLIEWEEPFATDREAFDEFLATIARDGIRTFFDDSDPMVH
;
A
#
# COMPACT_ATOMS: atom_id res chain seq x y z
N MET A 1 7.02 36.33 -1.72
CA MET A 1 7.67 35.20 -1.04
C MET A 1 6.73 34.00 -1.18
N THR A 2 7.08 33.01 -2.00
CA THR A 2 6.24 31.83 -2.20
C THR A 2 6.52 30.84 -1.07
N VAL A 3 5.61 30.73 -0.10
CA VAL A 3 5.64 29.61 0.85
C VAL A 3 5.40 28.34 0.03
N LYS A 4 6.43 27.50 -0.11
CA LYS A 4 6.26 26.14 -0.59
C LYS A 4 5.23 25.47 0.34
N PRO A 5 4.12 24.90 -0.17
CA PRO A 5 3.21 24.17 0.70
C PRO A 5 4.03 23.06 1.37
N LYS A 6 3.97 23.01 2.71
CA LYS A 6 4.56 21.92 3.48
C LYS A 6 3.86 20.66 2.98
N LYS A 7 4.59 19.74 2.36
CA LYS A 7 4.05 18.39 2.08
C LYS A 7 3.45 17.90 3.41
N PRO A 8 2.20 17.40 3.42
CA PRO A 8 1.65 16.82 4.62
C PRO A 8 2.62 15.74 5.10
N LYS A 9 2.93 15.75 6.40
CA LYS A 9 3.71 14.67 6.99
C LYS A 9 2.83 13.43 6.93
N LEU A 10 3.39 12.29 6.54
CA LEU A 10 2.70 11.01 6.60
C LEU A 10 3.23 10.25 7.82
N GLU A 11 2.35 9.51 8.48
CA GLU A 11 2.73 8.47 9.44
C GLU A 11 2.48 7.11 8.78
N HIS A 12 3.40 6.18 9.00
CA HIS A 12 3.33 4.83 8.46
C HIS A 12 2.96 3.86 9.58
N SER A 13 2.19 2.82 9.25
CA SER A 13 1.87 1.75 10.18
C SER A 13 3.12 0.92 10.48
N GLU A 14 3.12 0.27 11.65
CA GLU A 14 4.09 -0.78 12.00
C GLU A 14 3.92 -2.04 11.14
N LEU A 15 2.80 -2.19 10.42
CA LEU A 15 2.54 -3.26 9.46
C LEU A 15 3.16 -3.00 8.08
N SER A 16 3.65 -1.79 7.83
CA SER A 16 4.42 -1.46 6.63
C SER A 16 5.78 -2.17 6.66
N GLY A 17 6.19 -2.75 5.54
CA GLY A 17 7.46 -3.46 5.45
C GLY A 17 7.61 -4.34 4.23
N GLU A 18 8.79 -4.92 4.09
CA GLU A 18 9.06 -5.89 3.02
C GLU A 18 8.35 -7.21 3.33
N PHE A 19 7.69 -7.76 2.31
CA PHE A 19 7.02 -9.04 2.36
C PHE A 19 7.55 -9.93 1.23
N THR A 20 7.97 -11.16 1.58
CA THR A 20 8.51 -12.11 0.61
C THR A 20 7.69 -13.39 0.58
N GLU A 21 7.22 -13.75 -0.61
CA GLU A 21 6.53 -15.03 -0.87
C GLU A 21 6.93 -15.55 -2.25
N ASP A 22 7.02 -16.88 -2.42
CA ASP A 22 7.34 -17.50 -3.72
C ASP A 22 8.65 -17.00 -4.40
N GLY A 23 9.59 -16.49 -3.59
CA GLY A 23 10.86 -15.90 -4.06
C GLY A 23 10.73 -14.49 -4.62
N VAL A 24 9.58 -13.86 -4.44
CA VAL A 24 9.24 -12.49 -4.84
C VAL A 24 9.15 -11.64 -3.59
N THR A 25 9.78 -10.46 -3.59
CA THR A 25 9.68 -9.49 -2.48
C THR A 25 8.94 -8.27 -2.96
N VAL A 26 7.96 -7.80 -2.20
CA VAL A 26 7.28 -6.51 -2.40
C VAL A 26 7.38 -5.69 -1.12
N LEU A 27 7.30 -4.37 -1.21
CA LEU A 27 7.19 -3.48 -0.06
C LEU A 27 5.73 -3.07 0.08
N VAL A 28 5.09 -3.41 1.20
CA VAL A 28 3.78 -2.86 1.56
C VAL A 28 3.98 -1.60 2.38
N ASP A 29 3.42 -0.49 1.92
CA ASP A 29 3.42 0.79 2.63
C ASP A 29 1.97 1.17 2.98
N ILE A 30 1.67 1.13 4.28
CA ILE A 30 0.40 1.55 4.85
C ILE A 30 0.62 2.88 5.58
N PHE A 31 -0.06 3.93 5.15
CA PHE A 31 0.18 5.28 5.65
C PHE A 31 -1.07 6.15 5.71
N ARG A 32 -1.01 7.23 6.48
CA ARG A 32 -2.04 8.27 6.53
C ARG A 32 -1.44 9.64 6.85
N PRO A 33 -2.20 10.74 6.69
CA PRO A 33 -1.75 12.06 7.13
C PRO A 33 -1.45 12.08 8.64
N ALA A 34 -0.21 12.46 8.98
CA ALA A 34 0.28 12.37 10.34
C ALA A 34 -0.49 13.29 11.30
N GLY A 35 -0.89 12.73 12.44
CA GLY A 35 -1.64 13.48 13.45
C GLY A 35 -3.10 13.75 13.08
N THR A 36 -3.64 13.04 12.09
CA THR A 36 -5.08 13.01 11.80
C THR A 36 -5.68 11.66 12.15
N GLN A 37 -7.02 11.58 12.14
CA GLN A 37 -7.76 10.32 12.23
C GLN A 37 -8.40 10.00 10.88
N GLU A 38 -7.75 10.43 9.80
CA GLU A 38 -8.15 10.04 8.45
C GLU A 38 -7.86 8.56 8.23
N ASP A 39 -8.56 8.00 7.24
CA ASP A 39 -8.43 6.61 6.84
C ASP A 39 -7.01 6.34 6.29
N TRP A 40 -6.59 5.09 6.45
CA TRP A 40 -5.32 4.57 6.00
C TRP A 40 -5.34 4.29 4.51
N ARG A 41 -4.25 4.59 3.83
CA ARG A 41 -4.01 4.15 2.47
C ARG A 41 -2.97 3.06 2.46
N MET A 42 -3.06 2.21 1.45
CA MET A 42 -2.13 1.13 1.22
C MET A 42 -1.60 1.19 -0.20
N GLU A 43 -0.30 1.03 -0.30
CA GLU A 43 0.42 0.92 -1.54
C GLU A 43 1.32 -0.31 -1.48
N VAL A 44 1.43 -1.04 -2.58
CA VAL A 44 2.41 -2.11 -2.75
C VAL A 44 3.40 -1.68 -3.82
N ILE A 45 4.68 -1.70 -3.46
CA ILE A 45 5.79 -1.33 -4.33
C ILE A 45 6.53 -2.60 -4.72
N THR A 46 6.63 -2.86 -6.01
CA THR A 46 7.39 -3.99 -6.55
C THR A 46 8.88 -3.67 -6.60
N PRO A 47 9.76 -4.68 -6.77
CA PRO A 47 11.18 -4.47 -7.05
C PRO A 47 11.45 -3.67 -8.34
N GLU A 48 10.47 -3.62 -9.24
CA GLU A 48 10.53 -2.87 -10.51
C GLU A 48 10.07 -1.41 -10.33
N GLU A 49 9.82 -0.98 -9.08
CA GLU A 49 9.29 0.33 -8.70
C GLU A 49 7.87 0.61 -9.20
N ASP A 50 7.12 -0.43 -9.57
CA ASP A 50 5.69 -0.32 -9.86
C ASP A 50 4.91 -0.12 -8.56
N LEU A 51 3.91 0.76 -8.62
CA LEU A 51 3.07 1.16 -7.49
C LEU A 51 1.65 0.68 -7.71
N ILE A 52 1.18 -0.18 -6.82
CA ILE A 52 -0.20 -0.65 -6.77
C ILE A 52 -0.87 0.04 -5.58
N GLU A 53 -1.70 1.04 -5.85
CA GLU A 53 -2.51 1.74 -4.84
C GLU A 53 -3.94 1.16 -4.83
N TRP A 54 -4.51 0.97 -3.65
CA TRP A 54 -5.92 0.63 -3.50
C TRP A 54 -6.78 1.89 -3.61
N GLU A 55 -7.90 1.81 -4.35
CA GLU A 55 -8.79 2.96 -4.56
C GLU A 55 -9.53 3.37 -3.28
N GLU A 56 -9.97 2.39 -2.49
CA GLU A 56 -10.68 2.62 -1.24
C GLU A 56 -9.71 2.66 -0.04
N PRO A 57 -9.80 3.69 0.82
CA PRO A 57 -9.00 3.75 2.03
C PRO A 57 -9.60 2.85 3.12
N PHE A 58 -8.77 2.51 4.11
CA PHE A 58 -9.08 1.56 5.19
C PHE A 58 -9.28 2.28 6.52
N ALA A 59 -10.26 1.87 7.31
CA ALA A 59 -10.49 2.48 8.62
C ALA A 59 -9.33 2.20 9.60
N THR A 60 -8.67 1.04 9.46
CA THR A 60 -7.50 0.65 10.25
C THR A 60 -6.35 0.16 9.37
N ASP A 61 -5.13 0.33 9.86
CA ASP A 61 -3.94 -0.23 9.21
C ASP A 61 -3.99 -1.77 9.15
N ARG A 62 -4.69 -2.39 10.10
CA ARG A 62 -4.90 -3.84 10.10
C ARG A 62 -5.79 -4.29 8.95
N GLU A 63 -6.88 -3.57 8.66
CA GLU A 63 -7.74 -3.87 7.52
C GLU A 63 -6.99 -3.74 6.20
N ALA A 64 -6.17 -2.69 6.06
CA ALA A 64 -5.28 -2.55 4.92
C ALA A 64 -4.40 -3.79 4.73
N PHE A 65 -3.67 -4.18 5.78
CA PHE A 65 -2.78 -5.34 5.70
C PHE A 65 -3.53 -6.66 5.48
N ASP A 66 -4.75 -6.82 6.01
CA ASP A 66 -5.58 -8.01 5.77
C ASP A 66 -5.98 -8.11 4.28
N GLU A 67 -6.33 -7.00 3.65
CA GLU A 67 -6.65 -6.94 2.21
C GLU A 67 -5.43 -7.24 1.32
N PHE A 68 -4.23 -6.81 1.74
CA PHE A 68 -2.99 -7.23 1.08
C PHE A 68 -2.80 -8.75 1.14
N LEU A 69 -2.98 -9.35 2.33
CA LEU A 69 -2.89 -10.80 2.49
C LEU A 69 -4.01 -11.53 1.74
N ALA A 70 -5.22 -10.96 1.68
CA ALA A 70 -6.35 -11.53 0.95
C ALA A 70 -6.09 -11.54 -0.56
N THR A 71 -5.52 -10.45 -1.10
CA THR A 71 -5.09 -10.35 -2.50
C THR A 71 -4.06 -11.42 -2.83
N ILE A 72 -3.04 -11.58 -1.98
CA ILE A 72 -2.04 -12.64 -2.12
C ILE A 72 -2.68 -14.03 -2.01
N ALA A 73 -3.59 -14.25 -1.06
CA ALA A 73 -4.24 -15.54 -0.90
C ALA A 73 -5.17 -15.90 -2.07
N ARG A 74 -5.77 -14.90 -2.72
CA ARG A 74 -6.72 -15.06 -3.84
C ARG A 74 -6.00 -15.24 -5.18
N ASP A 75 -5.05 -14.35 -5.48
CA ASP A 75 -4.43 -14.21 -6.81
C ASP A 75 -2.93 -14.56 -6.81
N GLY A 76 -2.31 -14.69 -5.63
CA GLY A 76 -0.88 -14.92 -5.45
C GLY A 76 -0.07 -13.62 -5.51
N ILE A 77 1.11 -13.60 -4.88
CA ILE A 77 2.01 -12.42 -4.88
C ILE A 77 2.42 -11.95 -6.29
N ARG A 78 2.35 -12.85 -7.29
CA ARG A 78 2.65 -12.52 -8.69
C ARG A 78 1.60 -11.60 -9.33
N THR A 79 0.43 -11.43 -8.72
CA THR A 79 -0.60 -10.51 -9.22
C THR A 79 -0.12 -9.06 -9.32
N PHE A 80 0.89 -8.67 -8.52
CA PHE A 80 1.47 -7.33 -8.56
C PHE A 80 2.43 -7.10 -9.74
N PHE A 81 2.71 -8.13 -10.54
CA PHE A 81 3.68 -8.11 -11.65
C PHE A 81 3.04 -8.33 -13.01
N ASP A 82 1.74 -8.65 -13.07
CA ASP A 82 1.04 -8.81 -14.33
C ASP A 82 0.53 -7.44 -14.79
N ASP A 83 0.98 -7.00 -15.97
CA ASP A 83 0.69 -5.70 -16.61
C ASP A 83 -0.82 -5.50 -16.95
N SER A 84 -1.68 -6.44 -16.56
CA SER A 84 -3.11 -6.39 -16.82
C SER A 84 -3.81 -5.52 -15.78
N ASP A 85 -3.97 -4.25 -16.12
CA ASP A 85 -5.06 -3.31 -15.76
C ASP A 85 -5.59 -3.43 -14.32
N PRO A 86 -5.50 -2.37 -13.47
CA PRO A 86 -5.89 -2.45 -12.06
C PRO A 86 -7.29 -3.06 -11.97
N MET A 87 -7.38 -4.29 -11.47
CA MET A 87 -8.66 -4.98 -11.32
C MET A 87 -9.39 -4.25 -10.19
N VAL A 88 -10.14 -3.23 -10.61
CA VAL A 88 -11.15 -2.50 -9.83
C VAL A 88 -11.95 -3.53 -9.05
N HIS A 89 -11.78 -3.54 -7.73
CA HIS A 89 -12.74 -4.17 -6.84
C HIS A 89 -13.49 -3.09 -6.07
#